data_AF-K6D9X0-F1
#
_entry.id   AF-K6D9X0-F1
#
_cell.length_a   1.000
_cell.length_b   1.000
_cell.length_c   1.000
_cell.angle_alpha   90.00
_cell.angle_beta   90.00
_cell.angle_gamma   90.00
#
_symmetry.space_group_name_H-M   'P 1'
#
loop_
_entity.id
_entity.type
_entity.pdbx_description
1 polymer ?
#
loop_
_entity_poly.entity_id
_entity_poly.type
_entity_poly.pdbx_seq_one_letter_code
_entity_poly.pdbx_strand_id
1 'polypeptide(L)'
;MPSPERSMGGTRLYRQEHVVFLKRISTAKEVLGFSLQELQHFISHIDMLESKKADYKKVTNPRERMEKLNDMIKILDGQLELLEEKVRKILIVQTELVTLKERGRSAIKKIEAELLKK
;
A
#
# COMPACT_ATOMS: atom_id res chain seq x y z
N MET A 1 6.90 14.64 -2.50
CA MET A 1 6.90 15.49 -1.29
C MET A 1 7.16 16.92 -1.73
N PRO A 2 6.33 17.90 -1.35
CA PRO A 2 6.66 19.30 -1.58
C PRO A 2 8.00 19.61 -0.89
N SER A 3 8.86 20.42 -1.53
CA SER A 3 10.13 20.80 -0.91
C SER A 3 9.81 21.59 0.37
N PRO A 4 10.35 21.19 1.54
CA PRO A 4 10.14 21.95 2.76
C PRO A 4 10.75 23.34 2.61
N GLU A 5 10.13 24.32 3.28
CA GLU A 5 10.70 25.66 3.41
C GLU A 5 12.12 25.58 3.95
N ARG A 6 12.98 26.51 3.53
CA ARG A 6 14.34 26.59 4.04
C ARG A 6 14.46 27.76 5.01
N SER A 7 15.16 27.53 6.11
CA SER A 7 15.64 28.59 6.99
C SER A 7 16.58 29.54 6.23
N MET A 8 16.81 30.74 6.76
CA MET A 8 17.77 31.69 6.18
C MET A 8 19.20 31.13 6.06
N GLY A 9 19.55 30.10 6.85
CA GLY A 9 20.81 29.37 6.75
C GLY A 9 20.80 28.16 5.81
N GLY A 10 19.77 27.97 4.98
CA GLY A 10 19.69 26.89 3.99
C GLY A 10 19.17 25.54 4.50
N THR A 11 18.97 25.39 5.81
CA THR A 11 18.44 24.17 6.45
C THR A 11 16.96 23.96 6.14
N ARG A 12 16.57 22.72 5.77
CA ARG A 12 15.18 22.33 5.50
C ARG A 12 14.36 22.32 6.80
N LEU A 13 13.24 23.03 6.82
CA LEU A 13 12.31 23.14 7.94
C LEU A 13 11.15 22.18 7.75
N TYR A 14 11.12 21.13 8.56
CA TYR A 14 10.04 20.16 8.53
C TYR A 14 8.94 20.55 9.51
N ARG A 15 7.71 20.73 9.02
CA ARG A 15 6.49 20.96 9.80
C ARG A 15 5.84 19.63 10.17
N GLN A 16 4.89 19.64 11.12
CA GLN A 16 4.22 18.43 11.62
C GLN A 16 3.58 17.59 10.51
N GLU A 17 3.03 18.24 9.49
CA GLU A 17 2.50 17.63 8.28
C GLU A 17 3.53 16.77 7.51
N HIS A 18 4.81 17.18 7.49
CA HIS A 18 5.89 16.40 6.90
C HIS A 18 6.21 15.15 7.73
N VAL A 19 6.09 15.22 9.06
CA VAL A 19 6.30 14.05 9.95
C VAL A 19 5.17 13.03 9.79
N VAL A 20 3.92 13.49 9.68
CA VAL A 20 2.76 12.63 9.43
C VAL A 20 2.88 11.95 8.06
N PHE A 21 3.31 12.69 7.05
CA PHE A 21 3.60 12.16 5.71
C PHE A 21 4.70 11.10 5.73
N LEU A 22 5.82 11.35 6.43
CA LEU A 22 6.92 10.38 6.59
C LEU A 22 6.49 9.12 7.37
N LYS A 23 5.62 9.25 8.37
CA LYS A 23 5.04 8.08 9.05
C LYS A 23 4.17 7.24 8.12
N ARG A 24 3.30 7.87 7.32
CA ARG A 24 2.49 7.17 6.31
C ARG A 24 3.36 6.44 5.28
N ILE A 25 4.46 7.08 4.86
CA ILE A 25 5.49 6.46 4.01
C ILE A 25 6.08 5.22 4.65
N SER A 26 6.58 5.35 5.88
CA SER A 26 7.22 4.25 6.60
C SER A 26 6.25 3.09 6.80
N THR A 27 5.00 3.35 7.21
CA THR A 27 3.98 2.32 7.34
C THR A 27 3.65 1.63 6.02
N ALA A 28 3.44 2.36 4.92
CA ALA A 28 3.14 1.75 3.62
C ALA A 28 4.32 0.95 3.07
N LYS A 29 5.56 1.38 3.33
CA LYS A 29 6.76 0.64 2.93
C LYS A 29 6.97 -0.62 3.78
N GLU A 30 6.89 -0.51 5.10
CA GLU A 30 7.22 -1.58 6.05
C GLU A 30 6.12 -2.62 6.19
N VAL A 31 4.84 -2.21 6.10
CA VAL A 31 3.69 -3.10 6.30
C VAL A 31 3.18 -3.68 4.99
N LEU A 32 3.23 -2.92 3.89
CA LEU A 32 2.64 -3.34 2.60
C LEU A 32 3.68 -3.76 1.56
N GLY A 33 4.98 -3.62 1.85
CA GLY A 33 6.06 -4.03 0.94
C GLY A 33 6.04 -3.27 -0.40
N PHE A 34 5.64 -2.00 -0.39
CA PHE A 34 5.63 -1.18 -1.60
C PHE A 34 7.04 -0.80 -2.04
N SER A 35 7.31 -0.89 -3.34
CA SER A 35 8.46 -0.24 -3.96
C SER A 35 8.36 1.28 -3.84
N LEU A 36 9.48 1.99 -4.03
CA LEU A 36 9.50 3.46 -3.99
C LEU A 36 8.53 4.10 -5.00
N GLN A 37 8.34 3.49 -6.17
CA GLN A 37 7.44 3.98 -7.21
C GLN A 37 5.97 3.76 -6.82
N GLU A 38 5.62 2.56 -6.34
CA GLU A 38 4.27 2.26 -5.83
C GLU A 38 3.91 3.16 -4.65
N LEU A 39 4.88 3.43 -3.79
CA LEU A 39 4.74 4.32 -2.65
C LEU A 39 4.48 5.77 -3.10
N GLN A 40 5.24 6.28 -4.09
CA GLN A 40 4.99 7.59 -4.68
C GLN A 40 3.59 7.70 -5.28
N HIS A 41 3.14 6.66 -5.98
CA HIS A 41 1.82 6.62 -6.59
C HIS A 41 0.71 6.61 -5.52
N PHE A 42 0.82 5.73 -4.52
CA PHE A 42 -0.11 5.65 -3.40
C PHE A 42 -0.24 6.97 -2.64
N ILE A 43 0.88 7.65 -2.40
CA ILE A 43 0.91 8.95 -1.73
C ILE A 43 0.26 10.04 -2.58
N SER A 44 0.55 10.07 -3.88
CA SER A 44 -0.05 11.07 -4.78
C SER A 44 -1.58 10.96 -4.81
N HIS A 45 -2.12 9.75 -4.69
CA HIS A 45 -3.56 9.52 -4.60
C HIS A 45 -4.14 9.99 -3.25
N ILE A 46 -3.41 9.82 -2.14
CA ILE A 46 -3.82 10.39 -0.84
C ILE A 46 -3.85 11.91 -0.89
N ASP A 47 -2.80 12.54 -1.43
CA ASP A 47 -2.71 13.99 -1.54
C ASP A 47 -3.83 14.55 -2.44
N MET A 48 -4.11 13.88 -3.56
CA MET A 48 -5.24 14.21 -4.44
C MET A 48 -6.58 14.07 -3.71
N LEU A 49 -6.76 13.02 -2.91
CA LEU A 49 -7.98 12.80 -2.13
C LEU A 49 -8.18 13.88 -1.06
N GLU A 50 -7.12 14.28 -0.34
CA GLU A 50 -7.19 15.36 0.67
C GLU A 50 -7.52 16.71 0.01
N SER A 51 -6.94 17.00 -1.16
CA SER A 51 -7.30 18.17 -1.96
C SER A 51 -8.78 18.16 -2.36
N LYS A 52 -9.27 17.04 -2.93
CA LYS A 52 -10.69 16.90 -3.32
C LYS A 52 -11.64 17.00 -2.12
N LYS A 53 -11.26 16.51 -0.94
CA LYS A 53 -12.05 16.69 0.31
C LYS A 53 -12.16 18.15 0.72
N ALA A 54 -11.06 18.91 0.64
CA ALA A 54 -11.06 20.33 0.98
C ALA A 54 -11.96 21.12 0.04
N ASP A 55 -11.95 20.77 -1.25
CA ASP A 55 -12.82 21.39 -2.25
C ASP A 55 -14.28 20.97 -2.10
N TYR A 56 -14.57 19.70 -1.80
CA TYR A 56 -15.93 19.21 -1.54
C TYR A 56 -16.61 19.99 -0.41
N LYS A 57 -15.89 20.32 0.67
CA LYS A 57 -16.43 21.09 1.81
C LYS A 57 -16.91 22.49 1.43
N LYS A 58 -16.43 23.05 0.32
CA LYS A 58 -16.77 24.40 -0.16
C LYS A 58 -17.94 24.41 -1.15
N VAL A 59 -18.34 23.24 -1.67
CA VAL A 59 -19.40 23.13 -2.67
C VAL A 59 -20.77 23.06 -1.98
N THR A 60 -21.65 23.99 -2.32
CA THR A 60 -23.03 24.05 -1.82
C THR A 60 -24.04 23.41 -2.76
N ASN A 61 -23.75 23.35 -4.07
CA ASN A 61 -24.63 22.75 -5.06
C ASN A 61 -24.67 21.20 -4.92
N PRO A 62 -25.85 20.59 -4.70
CA PRO A 62 -25.99 19.14 -4.54
C PRO A 62 -25.47 18.32 -5.72
N ARG A 63 -25.64 18.79 -6.95
CA ARG A 63 -25.21 18.06 -8.17
C ARG A 63 -23.69 18.01 -8.26
N GLU A 64 -23.04 19.15 -8.05
CA GLU A 64 -21.58 19.26 -8.03
C GLU A 64 -20.97 18.48 -6.84
N ARG A 65 -21.64 18.46 -5.68
CA ARG A 65 -21.24 17.60 -4.55
C ARG A 65 -21.23 16.12 -4.92
N MET A 66 -22.26 15.66 -5.62
CA MET A 66 -22.36 14.26 -6.07
C MET A 66 -21.25 13.90 -7.05
N GLU A 67 -20.96 14.76 -8.03
CA GLU A 67 -19.87 14.56 -8.98
C GLU A 67 -18.51 14.47 -8.27
N LYS A 68 -18.24 15.37 -7.31
CA LYS A 68 -16.99 15.31 -6.52
C LYS A 68 -16.87 14.04 -5.66
N LEU A 69 -17.97 13.54 -5.10
CA LEU A 69 -17.96 12.27 -4.37
C LEU A 69 -17.66 11.08 -5.28
N ASN A 70 -18.29 11.01 -6.46
CA ASN A 70 -18.00 9.95 -7.43
C ASN A 70 -16.53 9.94 -7.85
N ASP A 71 -15.95 11.12 -8.03
CA ASP A 71 -14.55 11.32 -8.33
C ASP A 71 -13.61 10.83 -7.22
N MET A 72 -13.98 11.03 -5.96
CA MET A 72 -13.23 10.51 -4.82
C MET A 72 -13.35 8.99 -4.71
N ILE A 73 -14.53 8.43 -4.98
CA ILE A 73 -14.77 6.99 -4.98
C ILE A 73 -13.89 6.31 -6.03
N LYS A 74 -13.83 6.83 -7.27
CA LYS A 74 -12.96 6.28 -8.32
C LYS A 74 -11.48 6.22 -7.92
N ILE A 75 -11.00 7.23 -7.18
CA ILE A 75 -9.62 7.25 -6.68
C ILE A 75 -9.41 6.14 -5.63
N LEU A 76 -10.39 5.96 -4.74
CA LEU A 76 -10.36 4.91 -3.73
C LEU A 76 -10.42 3.52 -4.35
N ASP A 77 -11.25 3.31 -5.38
CA ASP A 77 -11.36 2.04 -6.10
C ASP A 77 -10.00 1.63 -6.69
N GLY A 78 -9.31 2.56 -7.37
CA GLY A 78 -7.97 2.28 -7.90
C GLY A 78 -6.93 1.97 -6.80
N GLN A 79 -7.04 2.59 -5.62
CA GLN A 79 -6.17 2.23 -4.48
C GLN A 79 -6.48 0.83 -3.93
N LEU A 80 -7.75 0.44 -3.89
CA LEU A 80 -8.17 -0.89 -3.46
C LEU A 80 -7.69 -1.97 -4.45
N GLU A 81 -7.83 -1.74 -5.75
CA GLU A 81 -7.36 -2.68 -6.78
C GLU A 81 -5.86 -3.00 -6.66
N LEU A 82 -5.03 -1.98 -6.40
CA LEU A 82 -3.59 -2.14 -6.19
C LEU A 82 -3.28 -2.99 -4.94
N LEU A 83 -4.04 -2.81 -3.87
CA LEU A 83 -3.90 -3.62 -2.65
C LEU A 83 -4.31 -5.07 -2.90
N GLU A 84 -5.44 -5.28 -3.58
CA GLU A 84 -5.91 -6.63 -3.92
C GLU A 84 -4.90 -7.39 -4.79
N GLU A 85 -4.29 -6.73 -5.77
CA GLU A 85 -3.26 -7.35 -6.62
C GLU A 85 -2.07 -7.83 -5.79
N LYS A 86 -1.64 -7.04 -4.80
CA LYS A 86 -0.55 -7.44 -3.90
C LYS A 86 -0.95 -8.59 -2.98
N VAL A 87 -2.15 -8.58 -2.43
CA VAL A 87 -2.68 -9.71 -1.64
C VAL A 87 -2.67 -10.99 -2.48
N ARG A 88 -3.13 -10.91 -3.74
CA ARG A 88 -3.08 -12.06 -4.67
C ARG A 88 -1.66 -12.56 -4.88
N LYS A 89 -0.69 -11.67 -5.13
CA LYS A 89 0.73 -12.04 -5.29
C LYS A 89 1.31 -12.72 -4.05
N ILE A 90 1.00 -12.21 -2.85
CA ILE A 90 1.45 -12.81 -1.59
C ILE A 90 0.87 -14.22 -1.42
N LEU A 91 -0.42 -14.40 -1.70
CA LEU A 91 -1.10 -15.70 -1.60
C LEU A 91 -0.52 -16.73 -2.57
N ILE A 92 -0.13 -16.33 -3.78
CA ILE A 92 0.54 -17.22 -4.74
C ILE A 92 1.84 -17.75 -4.15
N VAL A 93 2.73 -16.85 -3.69
CA VAL A 93 4.02 -17.25 -3.08
C VAL A 93 3.81 -18.12 -1.85
N GLN A 94 2.84 -17.79 -1.00
CA GLN A 94 2.49 -18.61 0.16
C GLN A 94 2.09 -20.03 -0.26
N THR A 95 1.26 -20.14 -1.29
CA THR A 95 0.77 -21.44 -1.81
C THR A 95 1.91 -22.28 -2.38
N GLU A 96 2.85 -21.66 -3.10
CA GLU A 96 4.04 -22.34 -3.63
C GLU A 96 4.91 -22.91 -2.49
N LEU A 97 5.14 -22.12 -1.44
CA LEU A 97 5.92 -22.55 -0.28
C LEU A 97 5.24 -23.67 0.50
N VAL A 98 3.92 -23.60 0.69
CA VAL A 98 3.13 -24.67 1.32
C VAL A 98 3.24 -25.96 0.50
N THR A 99 3.09 -25.86 -0.82
CA THR A 99 3.20 -27.01 -1.72
C THR A 99 4.58 -27.66 -1.64
N LEU A 100 5.64 -26.85 -1.65
CA LEU A 100 7.02 -27.35 -1.54
C LEU A 100 7.26 -28.06 -0.20
N LYS A 101 6.76 -27.48 0.90
CA LYS A 101 6.83 -28.09 2.24
C LYS A 101 6.12 -29.44 2.30
N GLU A 102 4.93 -29.57 1.73
CA GLU A 102 4.17 -30.83 1.71
C GLU A 102 4.86 -31.90 0.85
N ARG A 103 5.50 -31.52 -0.25
CA ARG A 103 6.35 -32.43 -1.03
C ARG A 103 7.52 -32.97 -0.20
N GLY A 104 8.20 -32.10 0.54
CA GLY A 104 9.29 -32.48 1.44
C GLY A 104 8.82 -33.46 2.53
N ARG A 105 7.68 -33.16 3.18
CA ARG A 105 7.04 -34.06 4.17
C ARG A 105 6.70 -35.43 3.58
N SER A 106 6.17 -35.44 2.36
CA SER A 106 5.83 -36.69 1.67
C SER A 106 7.07 -37.52 1.33
N ALA A 107 8.19 -36.87 0.97
CA ALA A 107 9.45 -37.56 0.74
C ALA A 107 10.01 -38.19 2.03
N ILE A 108 9.96 -37.45 3.15
CA ILE A 108 10.38 -37.98 4.47
C ILE A 108 9.57 -39.23 4.83
N LYS A 109 8.24 -39.18 4.72
CA LYS A 109 7.37 -40.35 5.01
C LYS A 109 7.70 -41.57 4.17
N LYS A 110 8.08 -41.39 2.90
CA LYS A 110 8.49 -42.50 2.03
C LYS A 110 9.80 -43.14 2.51
N ILE A 111 10.79 -42.31 2.87
CA ILE A 111 12.08 -42.77 3.38
C ILE A 111 11.90 -43.51 4.72
N GLU A 112 11.08 -42.98 5.62
CA GLU A 112 10.74 -43.64 6.89
C GLU A 112 10.10 -45.01 6.67
N ALA A 113 9.17 -45.11 5.72
CA ALA A 113 8.52 -46.38 5.38
C ALA A 113 9.48 -47.41 4.74
N GLU A 114 10.52 -46.97 4.03
CA GLU A 114 11.57 -47.85 3.51
C GLU A 114 12.51 -48.34 4.62
N LEU A 115 12.84 -47.47 5.59
CA LEU A 115 13.68 -47.82 6.73
C LEU A 115 13.01 -48.82 7.66
N LEU A 116 11.69 -48.74 7.87
CA LEU A 116 10.93 -49.68 8.70
C LEU A 116 10.72 -51.06 8.07
N LYS A 117 11.03 -51.22 6.77
CA LYS A 117 10.94 -52.49 6.04
C LYS A 117 12.26 -53.26 5.99
N LYS A 118 13.34 -52.69 6.52
CA LYS A 118 14.64 -53.34 6.72
C LYS A 118 14.79 -53.80 8.16
#